data_AF-A0A4Z1D0B1-F1
#
_entry.id   AF-A0A4Z1D0B1-F1
#
_cell.length_a   1.000
_cell.length_b   1.000
_cell.length_c   1.000
_cell.angle_alpha   90.00
_cell.angle_beta   90.00
_cell.angle_gamma   90.00
#
_symmetry.space_group_name_H-M   'P 1'
#
loop_
_entity.id
_entity.type
_entity.pdbx_description
1 polymer ?
#
loop_
_entity_poly.entity_id
_entity_poly.type
_entity_poly.pdbx_seq_one_letter_code
_entity_poly.pdbx_strand_id
1 'polypeptide(L)'
;MSDTATVPDSAGLVPEGFLGEWEARVDGAGTRRLTLGQGQVGERVLSLVVDDAHRHCAFAAELAQPPDVDGPLRLGAADVTSGTCTPGAPSLLTLLPDGRLKREDTGGAGSLIYRRSAERP
;
A
#
# COMPACT_ATOMS: atom_id res chain seq x y z
N MET A 1 -8.81 -34.04 -27.88
CA MET A 1 -7.78 -33.09 -27.48
C MET A 1 -8.48 -31.76 -27.25
N SER A 2 -8.69 -31.39 -25.99
CA SER A 2 -9.05 -30.03 -25.60
C SER A 2 -8.18 -29.71 -24.41
N ASP A 3 -7.09 -29.00 -24.68
CA ASP A 3 -6.21 -28.43 -23.67
C ASP A 3 -7.01 -27.35 -22.93
N THR A 4 -7.53 -27.70 -21.75
CA THR A 4 -7.90 -26.71 -20.76
C THR A 4 -6.59 -26.15 -20.24
N ALA A 5 -6.19 -24.98 -20.75
CA ALA A 5 -5.13 -24.20 -20.16
C ALA A 5 -5.56 -23.82 -18.73
N THR A 6 -5.07 -24.57 -17.74
CA THR A 6 -4.98 -24.08 -16.36
C THR A 6 -4.11 -22.83 -16.41
N VAL A 7 -4.72 -21.66 -16.40
CA VAL A 7 -4.04 -20.47 -15.89
C VAL A 7 -3.70 -20.80 -14.44
N PRO A 8 -2.42 -20.83 -14.02
CA PRO A 8 -2.15 -20.90 -12.61
C PRO A 8 -2.76 -19.63 -12.00
N ASP A 9 -3.73 -19.80 -11.10
CA ASP A 9 -4.05 -18.80 -10.08
C ASP A 9 -2.76 -18.58 -9.30
N SER A 10 -1.88 -17.70 -9.79
CA SER A 10 -0.79 -17.16 -9.00
C SER A 10 -1.44 -16.27 -7.94
N ALA A 11 -1.98 -16.90 -6.89
CA ALA A 11 -2.49 -16.20 -5.72
C ALA A 11 -1.37 -15.27 -5.24
N GLY A 12 -1.63 -13.95 -5.30
CA GLY A 12 -0.64 -12.98 -4.87
C GLY A 12 -0.29 -13.18 -3.39
N LEU A 13 0.88 -12.67 -2.99
CA LEU A 13 1.42 -12.89 -1.66
C LEU A 13 0.84 -11.91 -0.63
N VAL A 14 0.08 -10.90 -1.06
CA VAL A 14 -0.47 -9.90 -0.14
C VAL A 14 -1.65 -10.51 0.62
N PRO A 15 -1.61 -10.57 1.96
CA PRO A 15 -2.68 -11.19 2.73
C PRO A 15 -3.98 -10.39 2.62
N GLU A 16 -5.13 -11.07 2.59
CA GLU A 16 -6.44 -10.47 2.31
C GLU A 16 -6.79 -9.29 3.22
N GLY A 17 -6.40 -9.34 4.50
CA GLY A 17 -6.67 -8.27 5.46
C GLY A 17 -6.04 -6.92 5.08
N PHE A 18 -4.96 -6.93 4.29
CA PHE A 18 -4.30 -5.72 3.79
C PHE A 18 -4.96 -5.15 2.54
N LEU A 19 -5.62 -5.97 1.73
CA LEU A 19 -6.16 -5.57 0.43
C LEU A 19 -7.27 -4.53 0.55
N GLY A 20 -7.34 -3.65 -0.45
CA GLY A 20 -8.37 -2.63 -0.58
C GLY A 20 -7.83 -1.22 -0.35
N GLU A 21 -8.76 -0.30 -0.06
CA GLU A 21 -8.48 1.11 0.10
C GLU A 21 -8.45 1.55 1.56
N TRP A 22 -7.53 2.46 1.85
CA TRP A 22 -7.24 2.97 3.17
C TRP A 22 -7.08 4.49 3.11
N GLU A 23 -7.64 5.20 4.09
CA GLU A 23 -7.57 6.67 4.17
C GLU A 23 -7.02 7.11 5.53
N ALA A 24 -6.14 8.11 5.49
CA ALA A 24 -5.70 8.86 6.66
C ALA A 24 -5.77 10.37 6.40
N ARG A 25 -6.28 11.12 7.37
CA ARG A 25 -6.27 12.59 7.35
C ARG A 25 -5.20 13.09 8.30
N VAL A 26 -4.38 14.01 7.82
CA VAL A 26 -3.31 14.63 8.59
C VAL A 26 -3.57 16.13 8.61
N ASP A 27 -3.77 16.67 9.81
CA ASP A 27 -4.07 18.08 9.99
C ASP A 27 -2.97 18.96 9.38
N GLY A 28 -3.38 19.95 8.59
CA GLY A 28 -2.47 20.85 7.89
C GLY A 28 -1.67 20.22 6.73
N ALA A 29 -1.81 18.93 6.46
CA ALA A 29 -1.04 18.25 5.42
C ALA A 29 -1.90 17.49 4.39
N GLY A 30 -3.22 17.46 4.55
CA GLY A 30 -4.17 16.86 3.60
C GLY A 30 -4.54 15.39 3.86
N THR A 31 -5.05 14.73 2.83
CA THR A 31 -5.52 13.34 2.87
C THR A 31 -4.50 12.42 2.20
N ARG A 32 -4.32 11.22 2.76
CA ARG A 32 -3.55 10.13 2.17
C ARG A 32 -4.52 9.02 1.83
N ARG A 33 -4.59 8.64 0.56
CA ARG A 33 -5.32 7.45 0.11
C ARG A 33 -4.33 6.40 -0.32
N LEU A 34 -4.36 5.25 0.35
CA LEU A 34 -3.48 4.12 0.11
C LEU A 34 -4.33 2.97 -0.42
N THR A 35 -3.94 2.41 -1.55
CA THR A 35 -4.59 1.24 -2.16
C THR A 35 -3.60 0.09 -2.21
N LEU A 36 -4.02 -1.07 -1.72
CA LEU A 36 -3.26 -2.32 -1.75
C LEU A 36 -3.96 -3.33 -2.65
N GLY A 37 -3.22 -3.79 -3.65
CA GLY A 37 -3.61 -4.86 -4.56
C GLY A 37 -2.83 -6.14 -4.28
N GLN A 38 -3.25 -7.21 -4.96
CA GLN A 38 -2.48 -8.45 -4.98
C GLN A 38 -1.19 -8.30 -5.79
N GLY A 39 -0.17 -9.08 -5.44
CA GLY A 39 1.07 -9.18 -6.21
C GLY A 39 2.15 -10.02 -5.53
N GLN A 40 3.22 -10.27 -6.28
CA GLN A 40 4.41 -11.01 -5.84
C GLN A 40 5.54 -10.08 -5.42
N VAL A 41 6.64 -10.65 -4.90
CA VAL A 41 7.86 -9.90 -4.58
C VAL A 41 8.41 -9.25 -5.85
N GLY A 42 8.72 -7.95 -5.76
CA GLY A 42 9.15 -7.13 -6.89
C GLY A 42 8.01 -6.62 -7.78
N GLU A 43 6.75 -6.96 -7.48
CA GLU A 43 5.59 -6.38 -8.16
C GLU A 43 5.04 -5.20 -7.39
N ARG A 44 4.46 -4.24 -8.12
CA ARG A 44 3.78 -3.08 -7.54
C ARG A 44 2.49 -3.49 -6.86
N VAL A 45 2.47 -3.42 -5.54
CA VAL A 45 1.30 -3.78 -4.72
C VAL A 45 0.64 -2.57 -4.05
N LEU A 46 1.38 -1.46 -3.90
CA LEU A 46 0.89 -0.24 -3.27
C LEU A 46 0.78 0.90 -4.28
N SER A 47 -0.34 1.61 -4.21
CA SER A 47 -0.50 2.98 -4.70
C SER A 47 -0.81 3.91 -3.53
N LEU A 48 -0.16 5.07 -3.46
CA LEU A 48 -0.41 6.09 -2.46
C LEU A 48 -0.65 7.42 -3.17
N VAL A 49 -1.80 8.02 -2.91
CA VAL A 49 -2.12 9.38 -3.32
C VAL A 49 -2.05 10.28 -2.09
N VAL A 50 -1.29 11.36 -2.21
CA VAL A 50 -1.26 12.46 -1.25
C VAL A 50 -1.93 13.65 -1.90
N ASP A 51 -3.03 14.09 -1.29
CA ASP A 51 -3.88 15.15 -1.83
C ASP A 51 -4.11 16.22 -0.75
N ASP A 52 -3.69 17.44 -1.05
CA ASP A 52 -3.95 18.63 -0.23
C ASP A 52 -4.37 19.80 -1.14
N ALA A 53 -4.72 20.95 -0.55
CA ALA A 53 -5.26 22.10 -1.29
C ALA A 53 -4.34 22.63 -2.41
N HIS A 54 -3.04 22.30 -2.38
CA HIS A 54 -2.05 22.83 -3.31
C HIS A 54 -1.23 21.74 -4.01
N ARG A 55 -1.39 20.47 -3.64
CA ARG A 55 -0.54 19.39 -4.10
C ARG A 55 -1.33 18.10 -4.27
N HIS A 56 -1.11 17.48 -5.43
CA HIS A 56 -1.50 16.12 -5.73
C HIS A 56 -0.26 15.34 -6.17
N CYS A 57 0.09 14.30 -5.41
CA CYS A 57 1.19 13.40 -5.74
C CYS A 57 0.71 11.97 -5.64
N ALA A 58 1.12 11.15 -6.61
CA ALA A 58 0.92 9.72 -6.56
C ALA A 58 2.26 9.00 -6.53
N PHE A 59 2.30 7.94 -5.75
CA PHE A 59 3.46 7.09 -5.55
C PHE A 59 3.05 5.64 -5.72
N ALA A 60 4.03 4.80 -6.03
CA ALA A 60 3.85 3.37 -6.00
C ALA A 60 5.05 2.66 -5.38
N ALA A 61 4.78 1.55 -4.69
CA ALA A 61 5.82 0.73 -4.08
C ALA A 61 5.61 -0.75 -4.39
N GLU A 62 6.73 -1.45 -4.48
CA GLU A 62 6.77 -2.89 -4.71
C GLU A 62 6.77 -3.67 -3.40
N LEU A 63 6.28 -4.92 -3.46
CA LEU A 63 6.43 -5.86 -2.36
C LEU A 63 7.91 -6.26 -2.25
N ALA A 64 8.55 -5.94 -1.13
CA ALA A 64 9.99 -6.13 -0.99
C ALA A 64 10.39 -7.58 -0.69
N GLN A 65 9.52 -8.32 0.00
CA GLN A 65 9.76 -9.73 0.37
C GLN A 65 8.43 -10.42 0.71
N PRO A 66 8.40 -11.76 0.77
CA PRO A 66 7.20 -12.49 1.19
C PRO A 66 6.80 -12.07 2.61
N PRO A 67 5.51 -11.86 2.90
CA PRO A 67 5.06 -11.56 4.24
C PRO A 67 5.21 -12.79 5.15
N ASP A 68 5.62 -12.55 6.39
CA ASP A 68 5.57 -13.56 7.44
C ASP A 68 4.11 -13.83 7.83
N VAL A 69 3.84 -15.00 8.42
CA VAL A 69 2.51 -15.33 8.97
C VAL A 69 2.17 -14.30 10.05
N ASP A 70 1.09 -13.54 9.83
CA ASP A 70 0.62 -12.43 10.67
C ASP A 70 1.63 -11.29 10.88
N GLY A 71 2.69 -11.25 10.07
CA GLY A 71 3.74 -10.23 10.12
C GLY A 71 3.41 -8.97 9.32
N PRO A 72 4.24 -7.92 9.44
CA PRO A 72 4.07 -6.71 8.65
C PRO A 72 4.35 -6.96 7.17
N LEU A 73 3.58 -6.32 6.30
CA LEU A 73 3.90 -6.25 4.88
C LEU A 73 5.07 -5.29 4.68
N ARG A 74 6.13 -5.75 4.01
CA ARG A 74 7.34 -4.96 3.80
C ARG A 74 7.38 -4.45 2.37
N LEU A 75 7.41 -3.13 2.22
CA LEU A 75 7.40 -2.46 0.93
C LEU A 75 8.75 -1.80 0.65
N GLY A 76 9.13 -1.81 -0.62
CA GLY A 76 10.29 -1.06 -1.12
C GLY A 76 10.07 0.44 -1.02
N ALA A 77 11.06 1.20 -1.49
CA ALA A 77 10.92 2.64 -1.68
C ALA A 77 9.73 2.95 -2.59
N ALA A 78 9.07 4.08 -2.36
CA ALA A 78 7.90 4.48 -3.12
C ALA A 78 8.30 5.48 -4.20
N ASP A 79 8.29 5.07 -5.46
CA ASP A 79 8.60 5.95 -6.59
C ASP A 79 7.43 6.87 -6.91
N VAL A 80 7.74 8.09 -7.34
CA VAL A 80 6.74 9.07 -7.76
C VAL A 80 6.22 8.67 -9.14
N THR A 81 4.93 8.40 -9.24
CA THR A 81 4.27 8.11 -10.53
C THR A 81 3.62 9.35 -11.13
N SER A 82 3.27 10.35 -10.31
CA SER A 82 2.80 11.65 -10.78
C SER A 82 3.03 12.76 -9.76
N GLY A 83 3.20 13.99 -10.25
CA GLY A 83 3.50 15.17 -9.44
C GLY A 83 5.00 15.45 -9.31
N THR A 84 5.37 16.39 -8.44
CA THR A 84 6.76 16.86 -8.25
C THR A 84 7.32 16.50 -6.86
N CYS A 85 6.69 15.53 -6.19
CA CYS A 85 7.14 15.08 -4.88
C CYS A 85 8.49 14.36 -4.93
N THR A 86 9.09 14.17 -3.76
CA THR A 86 10.26 13.33 -3.58
C THR A 86 9.83 11.87 -3.36
N PRO A 87 10.53 10.87 -3.93
CA PRO A 87 10.28 9.47 -3.63
C PRO A 87 10.24 9.17 -2.13
N GLY A 88 9.35 8.27 -1.73
CA GLY A 88 9.16 7.85 -0.35
C GLY A 88 10.19 6.79 0.06
N ALA A 89 10.54 6.77 1.35
CA ALA A 89 11.35 5.71 1.92
C ALA A 89 10.62 4.35 1.91
N PRO A 90 11.35 3.23 2.03
CA PRO A 90 10.74 1.93 2.30
C PRO A 90 9.84 1.98 3.54
N SER A 91 8.83 1.12 3.59
CA SER A 91 7.84 1.16 4.66
C SER A 91 7.35 -0.22 5.10
N LEU A 92 6.92 -0.29 6.37
CA LEU A 92 6.27 -1.44 6.97
C LEU A 92 4.79 -1.15 7.14
N LEU A 93 3.94 -2.07 6.71
CA LEU A 93 2.50 -2.02 6.98
C LEU A 93 2.13 -3.08 8.00
N THR A 94 1.46 -2.69 9.07
CA THR A 94 0.95 -3.59 10.10
C THR A 94 -0.56 -3.46 10.18
N LEU A 95 -1.28 -4.56 10.00
CA LEU A 95 -2.70 -4.61 10.31
C LEU A 95 -2.86 -4.69 11.83
N LEU A 96 -3.54 -3.70 12.41
CA LEU A 96 -3.78 -3.64 13.84
C LEU A 96 -4.98 -4.52 14.23
N PRO A 97 -5.07 -4.99 15.49
CA PRO A 97 -6.19 -5.82 15.95
C PRO A 97 -7.57 -5.17 15.81
N ASP A 98 -7.63 -3.84 15.73
CA ASP A 98 -8.87 -3.09 15.52
C ASP A 98 -9.23 -2.87 14.04
N GLY A 99 -8.52 -3.53 13.13
CA GLY A 99 -8.74 -3.47 11.69
C GLY A 99 -8.18 -2.22 11.01
N ARG A 100 -7.45 -1.35 11.73
CA ARG A 100 -6.74 -0.21 11.13
C ARG A 100 -5.39 -0.64 10.57
N LEU A 101 -4.87 0.13 9.62
CA LEU A 101 -3.56 -0.11 9.03
C LEU A 101 -2.56 0.92 9.55
N LYS A 102 -1.47 0.47 10.19
CA LYS A 102 -0.32 1.32 10.51
C LYS A 102 0.68 1.23 9.37
N ARG A 103 1.10 2.37 8.82
CA ARG A 103 2.28 2.47 7.96
C ARG A 103 3.40 3.14 8.74
N GLU A 104 4.59 2.56 8.71
CA GLU A 104 5.80 3.10 9.33
C GLU A 104 6.90 3.21 8.27
N ASP A 105 7.39 4.42 8.04
CA ASP A 105 8.48 4.67 7.10
C ASP A 105 9.82 4.38 7.78
N THR A 106 10.69 3.58 7.15
CA THR A 106 12.00 3.21 7.72
C THR A 106 13.04 4.31 7.60
N GLY A 107 12.72 5.41 6.90
CA GLY A 107 13.57 6.59 6.71
C GLY A 107 13.37 7.69 7.76
N GLY A 108 12.60 7.46 8.82
CA GLY A 108 12.41 8.44 9.91
C GLY A 108 11.27 9.44 9.70
N ALA A 109 10.46 9.31 8.65
CA ALA A 109 9.27 10.14 8.43
C ALA A 109 8.11 9.86 9.41
N GLY A 110 8.26 8.84 10.26
CA GLY A 110 7.33 8.50 11.33
C GLY A 110 6.34 7.40 10.93
N SER A 111 5.22 7.34 11.66
CA SER A 111 4.14 6.39 11.39
C SER A 111 2.80 7.09 11.24
N LEU A 112 1.92 6.51 10.42
CA LEU A 112 0.58 7.01 10.17
C LEU A 112 -0.43 5.86 10.26
N ILE A 113 -1.58 6.14 10.88
CA ILE A 113 -2.69 5.19 11.01
C ILE A 113 -3.76 5.52 9.98
N TYR A 114 -4.15 4.52 9.21
CA TYR A 114 -5.19 4.58 8.20
C TYR A 114 -6.41 3.80 8.66
N ARG A 115 -7.58 4.27 8.24
CA ARG A 115 -8.84 3.55 8.37
C ARG A 115 -9.21 3.00 7.00
N ARG A 116 -9.87 1.84 6.96
CA ARG A 116 -10.40 1.31 5.71
C ARG A 116 -11.38 2.34 5.12
N SER A 117 -11.21 2.68 3.85
CA SER A 117 -12.14 3.55 3.16
C SER A 117 -13.47 2.81 3.02
N ALA A 118 -14.60 3.51 3.21
CA ALA A 118 -15.86 2.95 2.76
C ALA A 118 -15.77 2.78 1.24
N GLU A 119 -16.00 1.56 0.74
CA GLU A 119 -16.18 1.34 -0.70
C GLU A 119 -17.25 2.33 -1.17
N ARG A 120 -16.92 3.20 -2.13
CA ARG A 120 -17.96 4.04 -2.72
C ARG A 120 -18.91 3.11 -3.48
N PRO A 121 -20.22 3.12 -3.16
CA PRO A 121 -21.20 2.25 -3.82
C PRO A 121 -21.32 2.55 -5.31
#